data_AF-A0A069CY90-F1
#
_entry.id   AF-A0A069CY90-F1
#
_cell.length_a   1.000
_cell.length_b   1.000
_cell.length_c   1.000
_cell.angle_alpha   90.00
_cell.angle_beta   90.00
_cell.angle_gamma   90.00
#
_symmetry.space_group_name_H-M   'P 1'
#
loop_
_entity.id
_entity.type
_entity.pdbx_description
1 polymer ?
#
loop_
_entity_poly.entity_id
_entity_poly.type
_entity_poly.pdbx_seq_one_letter_code
_entity_poly.pdbx_strand_id
1 'polypeptide(L)'
;MKSILDNRPELARQVANVAEVAGYLWQKGWAERNGGNITINVTEFVDDEIKGMEPISDIMQIGTTLPHLKGCYFFCKGTNKRMRDLARWPMENGSVIRINDDCASYVIIADNPVKPTSELASHLSMHNYLIGSGSTYKAAVHTHPIDLVAMTHNPAFLKKMY
;
A
#
# COMPACT_ATOMS: atom_id res chain seq x y z
N MET A 1 -1.63 -22.64 -5.26
CA MET A 1 -1.93 -21.63 -6.30
C MET A 1 -0.61 -21.09 -6.80
N LYS A 2 -0.52 -20.77 -8.10
CA LYS A 2 0.64 -20.07 -8.68
C LYS A 2 0.66 -18.65 -8.14
N SER A 3 1.82 -18.12 -7.75
CA SER A 3 1.90 -16.74 -7.26
C SER A 3 1.68 -15.75 -8.40
N ILE A 4 1.05 -14.61 -8.13
CA ILE A 4 1.01 -13.48 -9.09
C ILE A 4 2.41 -13.02 -9.49
N LEU A 5 3.41 -13.24 -8.63
CA LEU A 5 4.80 -12.87 -8.88
C LEU A 5 5.55 -13.85 -9.80
N ASP A 6 5.00 -15.05 -10.04
CA ASP A 6 5.67 -16.07 -10.84
C ASP A 6 5.86 -15.59 -12.28
N ASN A 7 7.08 -15.72 -12.79
CA ASN A 7 7.54 -15.20 -14.09
C ASN A 7 7.48 -13.67 -14.24
N ARG A 8 7.35 -12.90 -13.13
CA ARG A 8 7.31 -11.43 -13.15
C ARG A 8 8.38 -10.83 -12.25
N PRO A 9 9.67 -10.92 -12.65
CA PRO A 9 10.79 -10.51 -11.80
C PRO A 9 10.74 -9.04 -11.40
N GLU A 10 10.22 -8.15 -12.26
CA GLU A 10 10.13 -6.72 -11.94
C GLU A 10 9.07 -6.41 -10.88
N LEU A 11 7.88 -7.02 -10.98
CA LEU A 11 6.85 -6.92 -9.95
C LEU A 11 7.33 -7.56 -8.63
N ALA A 12 7.95 -8.73 -8.71
CA ALA A 12 8.53 -9.42 -7.56
C ALA A 12 9.57 -8.54 -6.85
N ARG A 13 10.40 -7.82 -7.62
CA ARG A 13 11.37 -6.86 -7.08
C ARG A 13 10.69 -5.71 -6.34
N GLN A 14 9.58 -5.16 -6.86
CA GLN A 14 8.85 -4.10 -6.13
C GLN A 14 8.29 -4.59 -4.79
N VAL A 15 7.75 -5.81 -4.76
CA VAL A 15 7.28 -6.42 -3.51
C VAL A 15 8.45 -6.67 -2.55
N ALA A 16 9.60 -7.14 -3.04
CA ALA A 16 10.81 -7.31 -2.24
C ALA A 16 11.34 -5.99 -1.66
N ASN A 17 11.32 -4.90 -2.45
CA ASN A 17 11.69 -3.58 -1.96
C ASN A 17 10.77 -3.11 -0.81
N VAL A 18 9.46 -3.38 -0.92
CA VAL A 18 8.52 -3.08 0.18
C VAL A 18 8.84 -3.93 1.42
N ALA A 19 9.17 -5.21 1.24
CA ALA A 19 9.57 -6.09 2.33
C ALA A 19 10.85 -5.59 3.04
N GLU A 20 11.85 -5.14 2.26
CA GLU A 20 13.08 -4.55 2.78
C GLU A 20 12.80 -3.29 3.61
N VAL A 21 12.02 -2.35 3.06
CA VAL A 21 11.62 -1.12 3.76
C VAL A 21 10.86 -1.45 5.04
N ALA A 22 9.93 -2.40 5.01
CA ALA A 22 9.22 -2.86 6.20
C ALA A 22 10.18 -3.42 7.27
N GLY A 23 11.24 -4.11 6.84
CA GLY A 23 12.33 -4.58 7.69
C GLY A 23 13.06 -3.41 8.38
N TYR A 24 13.40 -2.36 7.64
CA TYR A 24 14.04 -1.16 8.20
C TYR A 24 13.13 -0.45 9.21
N LEU A 25 11.85 -0.25 8.89
CA LEU A 25 10.89 0.39 9.81
C LEU A 25 10.76 -0.39 11.11
N TRP A 26 10.70 -1.73 11.02
CA TRP A 26 10.67 -2.60 12.20
C TRP A 26 11.96 -2.50 13.03
N GLN A 27 13.13 -2.60 12.39
CA GLN A 27 14.43 -2.55 13.08
C GLN A 27 14.68 -1.21 13.78
N LYS A 28 14.17 -0.11 13.21
CA LYS A 28 14.22 1.23 13.81
C LYS A 28 13.19 1.42 14.94
N GLY A 29 12.30 0.46 15.17
CA GLY A 29 11.22 0.58 16.14
C GLY A 29 10.12 1.55 15.73
N TRP A 30 10.00 1.87 14.43
CA TRP A 30 9.05 2.86 13.90
C TRP A 30 7.71 2.25 13.47
N ALA A 31 7.53 0.95 13.68
CA ALA A 31 6.33 0.20 13.29
C ALA A 31 5.97 -0.81 14.40
N GLU A 32 5.49 -0.30 15.53
CA GLU A 32 5.08 -1.12 16.66
C GLU A 32 3.77 -1.88 16.36
N ARG A 33 3.72 -3.16 16.74
CA ARG A 33 2.57 -4.04 16.48
C ARG A 33 2.15 -4.00 15.00
N ASN A 34 0.98 -3.42 14.70
CA ASN A 34 0.41 -3.26 13.37
C ASN A 34 0.48 -1.81 12.86
N GLY A 35 1.13 -0.91 13.60
CA GLY A 35 1.35 0.48 13.23
C GLY A 35 2.22 0.62 11.98
N GLY A 36 1.94 1.64 11.19
CA GLY A 36 2.54 1.90 9.90
C GLY A 36 1.94 1.08 8.75
N ASN A 37 1.91 1.67 7.55
CA ASN A 37 1.34 1.10 6.34
C ASN A 37 2.21 1.46 5.11
N ILE A 38 2.28 0.56 4.12
CA ILE A 38 2.96 0.81 2.85
C ILE A 38 1.99 0.48 1.71
N THR A 39 1.85 1.40 0.77
CA THR A 39 1.11 1.21 -0.49
C THR A 39 1.93 1.74 -1.65
N ILE A 40 2.19 0.88 -2.63
CA ILE A 40 2.90 1.26 -3.85
C ILE A 40 2.03 1.06 -5.09
N ASN A 41 2.11 1.98 -6.04
CA ASN A 41 1.53 1.84 -7.36
C ASN A 41 2.43 0.92 -8.20
N VAL A 42 1.88 -0.20 -8.66
CA VAL A 42 2.60 -1.23 -9.44
C VAL A 42 2.08 -1.33 -10.87
N THR A 43 1.25 -0.39 -11.33
CA THR A 43 0.58 -0.42 -12.64
C THR A 43 1.55 -0.66 -13.80
N GLU A 44 2.77 -0.11 -13.74
CA GLU A 44 3.75 -0.26 -14.82
C GLU A 44 4.28 -1.70 -14.97
N PHE A 45 4.12 -2.54 -13.94
CA PHE A 45 4.58 -3.94 -13.94
C PHE A 45 3.43 -4.94 -14.19
N VAL A 46 2.25 -4.44 -14.59
CA VAL A 46 1.05 -5.23 -14.84
C VAL A 46 0.97 -5.61 -16.31
N ASP A 47 1.05 -6.91 -16.59
CA ASP A 47 0.88 -7.49 -17.93
C ASP A 47 -0.59 -7.85 -18.22
N ASP A 48 -0.86 -8.33 -19.44
CA ASP A 48 -2.22 -8.67 -19.86
C ASP A 48 -2.78 -9.91 -19.13
N GLU A 49 -1.92 -10.81 -18.63
CA GLU A 49 -2.36 -11.93 -17.80
C GLU A 49 -2.88 -11.42 -16.45
N ILE A 50 -2.19 -10.49 -15.79
CA ILE A 50 -2.67 -9.85 -14.55
C ILE A 50 -3.96 -9.07 -14.80
N LYS A 51 -4.07 -8.33 -15.92
CA LYS A 51 -5.31 -7.61 -16.27
C LYS A 51 -6.49 -8.56 -16.41
N GLY A 52 -6.26 -9.77 -16.93
CA GLY A 52 -7.25 -10.83 -17.08
C GLY A 52 -7.48 -11.70 -15.85
N MET A 53 -6.77 -11.49 -14.74
CA MET A 53 -6.99 -12.27 -13.52
C MET A 53 -8.39 -12.01 -12.95
N GLU A 54 -9.09 -13.09 -12.64
CA GLU A 54 -10.33 -13.07 -11.87
C GLU A 54 -10.03 -12.64 -10.43
N PRO A 55 -10.86 -11.76 -9.84
CA PRO A 55 -10.68 -11.34 -8.47
C PRO A 55 -10.93 -12.50 -7.50
N ILE A 56 -10.14 -12.54 -6.43
CA ILE A 56 -10.29 -13.52 -5.34
C ILE A 56 -11.07 -12.96 -4.14
N SER A 57 -11.71 -11.81 -4.33
CA SER A 57 -12.54 -11.14 -3.34
C SER A 57 -13.81 -10.57 -3.96
N ASP A 58 -14.79 -10.27 -3.11
CA ASP A 58 -15.90 -9.38 -3.49
C ASP A 58 -15.40 -7.97 -3.85
N ILE A 59 -16.27 -7.20 -4.48
CA ILE A 59 -16.06 -5.77 -4.74
C ILE A 59 -16.06 -5.02 -3.40
N MET A 60 -14.98 -4.30 -3.13
CA MET A 60 -14.82 -3.50 -1.91
C MET A 60 -14.89 -2.00 -2.22
N GLN A 61 -15.68 -1.27 -1.45
CA GLN A 61 -15.86 0.17 -1.60
C GLN A 61 -14.69 0.94 -0.98
N ILE A 62 -14.18 1.94 -1.71
CA ILE A 62 -13.17 2.89 -1.21
C ILE A 62 -13.82 3.92 -0.28
N GLY A 63 -15.09 4.26 -0.53
CA GLY A 63 -15.85 5.28 0.21
C GLY A 63 -15.82 6.66 -0.44
N THR A 64 -15.07 6.84 -1.54
CA THR A 64 -15.06 8.04 -2.38
C THR A 64 -14.59 7.69 -3.79
N THR A 65 -14.93 8.52 -4.77
CA THR A 65 -14.49 8.35 -6.16
C THR A 65 -13.15 9.05 -6.37
N LEU A 66 -12.16 8.30 -6.88
CA LEU A 66 -10.78 8.73 -7.08
C LEU A 66 -10.42 8.65 -8.58
N PRO A 67 -10.86 9.63 -9.39
CA PRO A 67 -10.89 9.51 -10.85
C PRO A 67 -9.53 9.32 -11.53
N HIS A 68 -8.43 9.78 -10.90
CA HIS A 68 -7.08 9.62 -11.45
C HIS A 68 -6.51 8.21 -11.22
N LEU A 69 -7.22 7.33 -10.51
CA LEU A 69 -6.81 5.95 -10.26
C LEU A 69 -7.34 4.95 -11.28
N LYS A 70 -8.00 5.41 -12.35
CA LYS A 70 -8.50 4.51 -13.39
C LYS A 70 -7.37 3.64 -13.96
N GLY A 71 -7.62 2.32 -14.03
CA GLY A 71 -6.65 1.35 -14.51
C GLY A 71 -5.44 1.16 -13.60
N CYS A 72 -5.48 1.66 -12.36
CA CYS A 72 -4.36 1.53 -11.44
C CYS A 72 -4.39 0.22 -10.64
N TYR A 73 -3.20 -0.24 -10.29
CA TYR A 73 -2.94 -1.43 -9.49
C TYR A 73 -1.98 -1.08 -8.36
N PHE A 74 -2.23 -1.63 -7.18
CA PHE A 74 -1.44 -1.31 -5.99
C PHE A 74 -1.04 -2.57 -5.23
N PHE A 75 0.17 -2.59 -4.71
CA PHE A 75 0.55 -3.51 -3.63
C PHE A 75 0.42 -2.78 -2.29
N CYS A 76 -0.33 -3.39 -1.38
CA CYS A 76 -0.69 -2.82 -0.10
C CYS A 76 -0.34 -3.78 1.04
N LYS A 77 0.20 -3.26 2.14
CA LYS A 77 0.22 -4.00 3.41
C LYS A 77 -1.22 -4.35 3.84
N GLY A 78 -1.40 -5.57 4.35
CA GLY A 78 -2.68 -6.05 4.88
C GLY A 78 -3.10 -5.41 6.21
N THR A 79 -4.41 -5.39 6.45
CA THR A 79 -4.99 -4.94 7.73
C THR A 79 -4.55 -5.82 8.89
N ASN A 80 -4.27 -5.21 10.04
CA ASN A 80 -3.76 -5.86 11.25
C ASN A 80 -2.45 -6.67 11.08
N LYS A 81 -1.80 -6.62 9.91
CA LYS A 81 -0.50 -7.25 9.67
C LYS A 81 0.63 -6.38 10.27
N ARG A 82 1.77 -6.99 10.56
CA ARG A 82 2.92 -6.33 11.20
C ARG A 82 4.03 -6.13 10.17
N MET A 83 4.77 -5.02 10.24
CA MET A 83 5.88 -4.77 9.30
C MET A 83 6.94 -5.88 9.34
N ARG A 84 7.22 -6.43 10.53
CA ARG A 84 8.15 -7.56 10.68
C ARG A 84 7.73 -8.83 9.92
N ASP A 85 6.41 -9.05 9.80
CA ASP A 85 5.85 -10.23 9.13
C ASP A 85 5.76 -9.95 7.62
N LEU A 86 5.40 -8.71 7.22
CA LEU A 86 5.49 -8.22 5.84
C LEU A 86 6.91 -8.35 5.28
N ALA A 87 7.92 -8.02 6.09
CA ALA A 87 9.33 -8.14 5.70
C ALA A 87 9.77 -9.58 5.40
N ARG A 88 9.16 -10.57 6.06
CA ARG A 88 9.50 -11.99 5.91
C ARG A 88 8.67 -12.70 4.86
N TRP A 89 7.37 -12.40 4.81
CA TRP A 89 6.39 -13.08 3.99
C TRP A 89 5.45 -12.05 3.35
N PRO A 90 5.92 -11.27 2.36
CA PRO A 90 5.18 -10.13 1.85
C PRO A 90 3.84 -10.53 1.20
N MET A 91 3.77 -11.69 0.52
CA MET A 91 2.54 -12.17 -0.12
C MET A 91 1.53 -12.83 0.85
N GLU A 92 1.91 -13.07 2.11
CA GLU A 92 1.01 -13.53 3.19
C GLU A 92 0.51 -12.36 4.07
N ASN A 93 1.16 -11.20 3.95
CA ASN A 93 0.96 -10.03 4.81
C ASN A 93 0.64 -8.75 4.02
N GLY A 94 0.59 -8.85 2.70
CA GLY A 94 0.18 -7.80 1.78
C GLY A 94 -0.70 -8.38 0.67
N SER A 95 -1.16 -7.50 -0.20
CA SER A 95 -2.08 -7.84 -1.28
C SER A 95 -1.87 -6.91 -2.47
N VAL A 96 -2.00 -7.47 -3.67
CA VAL A 96 -2.20 -6.69 -4.89
C VAL A 96 -3.69 -6.43 -5.07
N ILE A 97 -4.06 -5.18 -5.36
CA ILE A 97 -5.43 -4.76 -5.67
C ILE A 97 -5.51 -4.13 -7.05
N ARG A 98 -6.67 -4.29 -7.69
CA ARG A 98 -7.05 -3.63 -8.94
C ARG A 98 -8.16 -2.62 -8.64
N ILE A 99 -7.99 -1.38 -9.07
CA ILE A 99 -9.05 -0.36 -9.03
C ILE A 99 -10.05 -0.65 -10.16
N ASN A 100 -11.34 -0.66 -9.84
CA ASN A 100 -12.40 -0.89 -10.81
C ASN A 100 -12.64 0.36 -11.68
N ASP A 101 -13.36 0.20 -12.79
CA ASP A 101 -13.63 1.29 -13.74
C ASP A 101 -14.42 2.47 -13.15
N ASP A 102 -15.20 2.21 -12.09
CA ASP A 102 -15.93 3.24 -11.35
C ASP A 102 -15.02 4.19 -10.55
N CYS A 103 -13.73 3.82 -10.38
CA CYS A 103 -12.75 4.51 -9.55
C CYS A 103 -13.21 4.74 -8.09
N ALA A 104 -14.21 3.99 -7.63
CA ALA A 104 -14.84 4.09 -6.31
C ALA A 104 -14.76 2.76 -5.55
N SER A 105 -14.39 1.68 -6.24
CA SER A 105 -14.22 0.36 -5.68
C SER A 105 -12.95 -0.33 -6.17
N TYR A 106 -12.57 -1.41 -5.50
CA TYR A 106 -11.44 -2.25 -5.86
C TYR A 106 -11.75 -3.73 -5.60
N VAL A 107 -10.90 -4.59 -6.17
CA VAL A 107 -10.89 -6.03 -5.93
C VAL A 107 -9.47 -6.51 -5.61
N ILE A 108 -9.35 -7.64 -4.92
CA ILE A 108 -8.05 -8.30 -4.67
C ILE A 108 -7.74 -9.26 -5.82
N ILE A 109 -6.54 -9.13 -6.38
CA ILE A 109 -5.96 -10.03 -7.38
C ILE A 109 -4.56 -10.45 -6.90
N ALA A 110 -4.52 -11.32 -5.90
CA ALA A 110 -3.27 -11.71 -5.21
C ALA A 110 -3.27 -13.21 -4.89
N ASP A 111 -2.20 -13.68 -4.26
CA ASP A 111 -2.04 -15.10 -3.89
C ASP A 111 -3.04 -15.54 -2.81
N ASN A 112 -3.38 -14.62 -1.91
CA ASN A 112 -4.26 -14.84 -0.77
C ASN A 112 -5.21 -13.64 -0.59
N PRO A 113 -6.44 -13.84 -0.05
CA PRO A 113 -7.43 -12.77 0.14
C PRO A 113 -7.09 -11.91 1.38
N VAL A 114 -5.89 -11.34 1.41
CA VAL A 114 -5.43 -10.47 2.49
C VAL A 114 -6.04 -9.09 2.29
N LYS A 115 -7.04 -8.76 3.12
CA LYS A 115 -7.65 -7.43 3.08
C LYS A 115 -6.57 -6.34 3.31
N PRO A 116 -6.47 -5.30 2.45
CA PRO A 116 -5.54 -4.19 2.65
C PRO A 116 -5.80 -3.44 3.96
N THR A 117 -4.83 -2.62 4.37
CA THR A 117 -4.93 -1.75 5.57
C THR A 117 -6.25 -0.97 5.66
N SER A 118 -6.72 -0.74 6.89
CA SER A 118 -7.88 0.13 7.16
C SER A 118 -7.70 1.56 6.68
N GLU A 119 -6.45 2.01 6.47
CA GLU A 119 -6.09 3.34 5.97
C GLU A 119 -5.97 3.40 4.44
N LEU A 120 -6.40 2.36 3.72
CA LEU A 120 -6.23 2.28 2.26
C LEU A 120 -6.85 3.49 1.55
N ALA A 121 -8.03 3.95 1.97
CA ALA A 121 -8.71 5.10 1.35
C ALA A 121 -7.84 6.37 1.41
N SER A 122 -7.13 6.62 2.52
CA SER A 122 -6.21 7.75 2.66
C SER A 122 -5.00 7.59 1.73
N HIS A 123 -4.41 6.39 1.68
CA HIS A 123 -3.29 6.11 0.78
C HIS A 123 -3.68 6.30 -0.70
N LEU A 124 -4.83 5.75 -1.11
CA LEU A 124 -5.34 5.91 -2.47
C LEU A 124 -5.68 7.37 -2.78
N SER A 125 -6.21 8.14 -1.83
CA SER A 125 -6.47 9.57 -2.03
C SER A 125 -5.18 10.36 -2.29
N MET A 126 -4.10 10.04 -1.57
CA MET A 126 -2.78 10.62 -1.85
C MET A 126 -2.30 10.26 -3.26
N HIS A 127 -2.39 8.98 -3.65
CA HIS A 127 -2.02 8.54 -5.00
C HIS A 127 -2.85 9.23 -6.08
N ASN A 128 -4.16 9.40 -5.87
CA ASN A 128 -5.05 10.09 -6.79
C ASN A 128 -4.61 11.55 -7.01
N TYR A 129 -4.27 12.26 -5.93
CA TYR A 129 -3.76 13.62 -6.01
C TYR A 129 -2.39 13.68 -6.72
N LEU A 130 -1.47 12.79 -6.37
CA LEU A 130 -0.12 12.77 -6.94
C LEU A 130 -0.16 12.46 -8.44
N ILE A 131 -0.95 11.47 -8.86
CA ILE A 131 -1.14 11.14 -10.28
C ILE A 131 -1.81 12.31 -11.01
N GLY A 132 -2.87 12.90 -10.45
CA GLY A 132 -3.57 14.04 -11.04
C GLY A 132 -2.71 15.29 -11.21
N SER A 133 -1.70 15.47 -10.35
CA SER A 133 -0.71 16.56 -10.45
C SER A 133 0.48 16.22 -11.35
N GLY A 134 0.52 15.04 -11.97
CA GLY A 134 1.62 14.61 -12.84
C GLY A 134 2.87 14.14 -12.10
N SER A 135 2.76 13.86 -10.80
CA SER A 135 3.88 13.36 -9.99
C SER A 135 4.28 11.94 -10.41
N THR A 136 5.59 11.67 -10.35
CA THR A 136 6.16 10.35 -10.60
C THR A 136 6.26 9.49 -9.33
N TYR A 137 5.86 10.01 -8.16
CA TYR A 137 5.93 9.27 -6.91
C TYR A 137 4.97 8.07 -6.91
N LYS A 138 5.52 6.89 -6.61
CA LYS A 138 4.80 5.61 -6.65
C LYS A 138 4.55 5.00 -5.28
N ALA A 139 5.03 5.59 -4.19
CA ALA A 139 4.95 5.00 -2.87
C ALA A 139 4.36 5.96 -1.83
N ALA A 140 3.50 5.43 -0.98
CA ALA A 140 3.03 6.07 0.24
C ALA A 140 3.41 5.20 1.44
N VAL A 141 4.11 5.79 2.40
CA VAL A 141 4.56 5.13 3.63
C VAL A 141 4.05 5.93 4.82
N HIS A 142 3.30 5.26 5.68
CA HIS A 142 2.93 5.73 7.01
C HIS A 142 3.70 4.92 8.05
N THR A 143 4.23 5.57 9.08
CA THR A 143 5.00 4.93 10.15
C THR A 143 5.03 5.84 11.38
N HIS A 144 5.54 5.35 12.52
CA HIS A 144 5.59 6.08 13.79
C HIS A 144 7.05 6.30 14.25
N PRO A 145 7.80 7.25 13.65
CA PRO A 145 9.14 7.56 14.13
C PRO A 145 9.08 8.16 15.54
N ILE A 146 9.74 7.50 16.49
CA ILE A 146 9.64 7.78 17.93
C ILE A 146 9.95 9.26 18.23
N ASP A 147 11.06 9.77 17.72
CA ASP A 147 11.51 11.13 18.01
C ASP A 147 10.58 12.19 17.41
N LEU A 148 10.07 11.97 16.18
CA LEU A 148 9.10 12.89 15.57
C LEU A 148 7.78 12.91 16.34
N VAL A 149 7.29 11.74 16.76
CA VAL A 149 6.08 11.65 17.60
C VAL A 149 6.31 12.34 18.95
N ALA A 150 7.48 12.16 19.58
CA ALA A 150 7.79 12.86 20.83
C ALA A 150 7.82 14.39 20.65
N MET A 151 8.38 14.87 19.53
CA MET A 151 8.42 16.29 19.21
C MET A 151 7.02 16.91 19.04
N THR A 152 6.04 16.19 18.50
CA THR A 152 4.67 16.72 18.36
C THR A 152 3.97 16.94 19.71
N HIS A 153 4.52 16.44 20.81
CA HIS A 153 4.02 16.67 22.16
C HIS A 153 4.79 17.76 22.93
N ASN A 154 5.82 18.36 22.32
CA ASN A 154 6.57 19.44 22.95
C ASN A 154 5.80 20.78 22.81
N PRO A 155 5.49 21.47 23.92
CA PRO A 155 4.75 22.74 23.89
C PRO A 155 5.39 23.82 22.99
N ALA A 156 6.70 23.82 22.82
CA ALA A 156 7.37 24.78 21.93
C ALA A 156 6.97 24.60 20.46
N PHE A 157 6.76 23.37 20.00
CA PHE A 157 6.35 23.04 18.62
C PHE A 157 4.83 23.05 18.41
N LEU A 158 4.05 23.10 19.49
CA LEU A 158 2.59 23.19 19.43
C LEU A 158 2.05 24.63 19.32
N LYS A 159 2.91 25.64 19.49
CA LYS A 159 2.51 27.04 19.34
C LYS A 159 2.15 27.31 17.88
N LYS A 160 0.90 27.72 17.63
CA LYS A 160 0.53 28.29 16.34
C LYS A 160 1.28 29.62 16.16
N MET A 161 2.00 29.77 15.05
CA MET A 161 2.52 31.08 14.67
C MET A 161 1.32 31.90 14.19
N TYR A 162 0.91 32.85 15.03
CA TYR A 162 -0.05 33.90 14.69
C TYR A 162 0.72 35.14 14.25
#